data_AF-A0A245ZWD9-F1
#
_entry.id   AF-A0A245ZWD9-F1
#
_cell.length_a   1.000
_cell.length_b   1.000
_cell.length_c   1.000
_cell.angle_alpha   90.00
_cell.angle_beta   90.00
_cell.angle_gamma   90.00
#
_symmetry.space_group_name_H-M   'P 1'
#
loop_
_entity.id
_entity.type
_entity.pdbx_description
1 polymer ?
#
loop_
_entity_poly.entity_id
_entity_poly.type
_entity_poly.pdbx_seq_one_letter_code
_entity_poly.pdbx_strand_id
1 'polypeptide(L)'
;MTKFKHMLLAAALAAPVAFTAGNATAQVSGIAVANPEQAVANSKAWTAARSQIQAQYKTQLDQANTRRTAIQAELQPLVTAYQTAARAPGASEASLRPQAQAIQTKQQAAQQELARLTEPAQRAESYAIEQISAKLSDAVQAAVRARNVTLLLRPEAALFAQPAADITPAITAELDKSVPSVGITPPANWQPGQGQGAAAAQPAQRSRPQGR
;
A
#
# COMPACT_ATOMS: atom_id res chain seq x y z
N MET A 1 74.46 23.88 -54.33
CA MET A 1 74.53 22.41 -54.52
C MET A 1 74.81 21.75 -53.18
N THR A 2 74.37 20.49 -53.03
CA THR A 2 74.81 19.55 -51.99
C THR A 2 74.05 19.54 -50.65
N LYS A 3 72.89 18.88 -50.71
CA LYS A 3 72.22 17.99 -49.74
C LYS A 3 72.99 17.66 -48.43
N PHE A 4 72.31 17.78 -47.29
CA PHE A 4 72.49 16.87 -46.14
C PHE A 4 71.13 16.39 -45.63
N LYS A 5 71.03 15.07 -45.54
CA LYS A 5 69.82 14.24 -45.45
C LYS A 5 69.54 13.97 -43.98
N HIS A 6 68.31 14.19 -43.55
CA HIS A 6 67.88 14.03 -42.17
C HIS A 6 67.89 12.56 -41.71
N MET A 7 68.57 12.36 -40.59
CA MET A 7 68.12 11.70 -39.37
C MET A 7 67.86 10.18 -39.40
N LEU A 8 68.67 9.53 -38.56
CA LEU A 8 68.70 8.14 -38.15
C LEU A 8 67.53 7.77 -37.22
N LEU A 9 67.20 6.47 -37.31
CA LEU A 9 66.83 5.53 -36.24
C LEU A 9 65.35 5.22 -35.96
N ALA A 10 65.10 3.92 -36.05
CA ALA A 10 63.86 3.16 -35.90
C ALA A 10 63.26 3.19 -34.49
N ALA A 11 61.92 3.09 -34.42
CA ALA A 11 61.22 2.31 -33.41
C ALA A 11 59.78 2.05 -33.88
N ALA A 12 59.45 0.76 -34.08
CA ALA A 12 58.08 0.31 -34.26
C ALA A 12 57.30 0.59 -32.97
N LEU A 13 56.32 1.50 -33.03
CA LEU A 13 55.35 1.69 -31.96
C LEU A 13 54.07 0.96 -32.35
N ALA A 14 53.90 -0.23 -31.78
CA ALA A 14 52.59 -0.85 -31.65
C ALA A 14 51.67 0.15 -30.95
N ALA A 15 50.58 0.52 -31.63
CA ALA A 15 49.55 1.37 -31.04
C ALA A 15 48.96 0.66 -29.80
N PRO A 16 48.90 1.31 -28.63
CA PRO A 16 48.14 0.78 -27.52
C PRO A 16 46.66 0.82 -27.91
N VAL A 17 46.08 -0.35 -28.16
CA VAL A 17 44.63 -0.52 -28.14
C VAL A 17 44.22 -0.22 -26.70
N ALA A 18 43.71 0.99 -26.48
CA ALA A 18 43.10 1.35 -25.22
C ALA A 18 41.88 0.45 -25.03
N PHE A 19 42.05 -0.62 -24.26
CA PHE A 19 40.92 -1.29 -23.65
C PHE A 19 40.28 -0.27 -22.71
N THR A 20 39.23 0.39 -23.18
CA THR A 20 38.32 1.07 -22.27
C THR A 20 37.82 -0.03 -21.34
N ALA A 21 38.27 0.00 -20.09
CA ALA A 21 37.61 -0.73 -19.02
C ALA A 21 36.17 -0.22 -19.01
N GLY A 22 35.29 -0.90 -19.75
CA GLY A 22 33.86 -0.72 -19.59
C GLY A 22 33.63 -0.92 -18.10
N ASN A 23 33.01 0.06 -17.46
CA ASN A 23 32.52 -0.12 -16.11
C ASN A 23 31.62 -1.35 -16.18
N ALA A 24 32.14 -2.50 -15.76
CA ALA A 24 31.36 -3.69 -15.50
C ALA A 24 30.50 -3.29 -14.31
N THR A 25 29.36 -2.66 -14.60
CA THR A 25 28.25 -2.72 -13.68
C THR A 25 28.03 -4.21 -13.54
N ALA A 26 28.37 -4.76 -12.37
CA ALA A 26 27.92 -6.07 -11.98
C ALA A 26 26.40 -6.01 -12.19
N GLN A 27 25.93 -6.57 -13.31
CA GLN A 27 24.51 -6.67 -13.58
C GLN A 27 23.99 -7.42 -12.37
N VAL A 28 23.27 -6.71 -11.50
CA VAL A 28 22.62 -7.30 -10.35
C VAL A 28 21.81 -8.43 -10.94
N SER A 29 22.28 -9.66 -10.68
CA SER A 29 21.62 -10.90 -11.09
C SER A 29 20.16 -10.71 -10.77
N GLY A 30 19.26 -10.84 -11.75
CA GLY A 30 17.89 -10.31 -11.83
C GLY A 30 16.98 -10.54 -10.61
N ILE A 31 17.43 -10.16 -9.44
CA ILE A 31 16.83 -10.34 -8.14
C ILE A 31 16.59 -8.91 -7.67
N ALA A 32 15.33 -8.58 -7.49
CA ALA A 32 14.92 -7.30 -6.97
C ALA A 32 14.09 -7.50 -5.71
N VAL A 33 14.04 -6.47 -4.89
CA VAL A 33 13.06 -6.36 -3.81
C VAL A 33 11.97 -5.36 -4.22
N ALA A 34 10.74 -5.62 -3.80
CA ALA A 34 9.68 -4.62 -3.94
C ALA A 34 8.61 -4.79 -2.87
N ASN A 35 8.03 -3.65 -2.48
CA ASN A 35 6.82 -3.59 -1.68
C ASN A 35 5.64 -3.06 -2.53
N PRO A 36 4.81 -3.96 -3.10
CA PRO A 36 3.67 -3.56 -3.92
C PRO A 36 2.64 -2.71 -3.15
N GLU A 37 2.47 -2.95 -1.85
CA GLU A 37 1.52 -2.19 -1.00
C GLU A 37 2.01 -0.75 -0.81
N GLN A 38 3.31 -0.59 -0.55
CA GLN A 38 3.96 0.73 -0.53
C GLN A 38 3.91 1.40 -1.90
N ALA A 39 4.00 0.65 -3.00
CA ALA A 39 3.90 1.21 -4.33
C ALA A 39 2.51 1.84 -4.59
N VAL A 40 1.43 1.19 -4.12
CA VAL A 40 0.06 1.73 -4.14
C VAL A 40 -0.05 2.97 -3.26
N ALA A 41 0.46 2.91 -2.03
CA ALA A 41 0.43 4.03 -1.09
C ALA A 41 1.21 5.26 -1.59
N ASN A 42 2.25 5.06 -2.39
CA ASN A 42 3.05 6.14 -2.98
C ASN A 42 2.52 6.63 -4.33
N SER A 43 1.47 5.99 -4.87
CA SER A 43 0.91 6.40 -6.17
C SER A 43 0.27 7.78 -6.12
N LYS A 44 0.33 8.49 -7.24
CA LYS A 44 -0.35 9.79 -7.42
C LYS A 44 -1.86 9.64 -7.31
N ALA A 45 -2.41 8.54 -7.85
CA ALA A 45 -3.83 8.23 -7.76
C ALA A 45 -4.29 8.11 -6.29
N TRP A 46 -3.55 7.37 -5.46
CA TRP A 46 -3.88 7.25 -4.03
C TRP A 46 -3.75 8.59 -3.30
N THR A 47 -2.65 9.32 -3.56
CA THR A 47 -2.42 10.63 -2.94
C THR A 47 -3.55 11.62 -3.26
N ALA A 48 -3.97 11.68 -4.53
CA ALA A 48 -5.07 12.53 -4.97
C ALA A 48 -6.41 12.07 -4.36
N ALA A 49 -6.70 10.77 -4.38
CA ALA A 49 -7.91 10.20 -3.78
C ALA A 49 -8.00 10.51 -2.28
N ARG A 50 -6.91 10.32 -1.53
CA ARG A 50 -6.86 10.61 -0.10
C ARG A 50 -7.15 12.09 0.19
N SER A 51 -6.57 13.00 -0.60
CA SER A 51 -6.83 14.44 -0.49
C SER A 51 -8.31 14.76 -0.73
N GLN A 52 -8.92 14.17 -1.76
CA GLN A 52 -10.33 14.36 -2.06
C GLN A 52 -11.25 13.75 -0.98
N ILE A 53 -10.94 12.57 -0.46
CA ILE A 53 -11.69 11.92 0.62
C ILE A 53 -11.62 12.79 1.87
N GLN A 54 -10.43 13.28 2.23
CA GLN A 54 -10.26 14.15 3.39
C GLN A 54 -11.06 15.45 3.22
N ALA A 55 -11.10 16.03 2.03
CA ALA A 55 -11.88 17.24 1.76
C ALA A 55 -13.40 16.96 1.80
N GLN A 56 -13.85 15.89 1.15
CA GLN A 56 -15.26 15.52 1.04
C GLN A 56 -15.88 15.11 2.38
N TYR A 57 -15.13 14.36 3.19
CA TYR A 57 -15.61 13.83 4.47
C TYR A 57 -15.07 14.59 5.68
N LYS A 58 -14.47 15.78 5.47
CA LYS A 58 -13.86 16.58 6.53
C LYS A 58 -14.80 16.77 7.72
N THR A 59 -16.03 17.18 7.46
CA THR A 59 -17.03 17.43 8.50
C THR A 59 -17.32 16.18 9.33
N GLN A 60 -17.51 15.02 8.70
CA GLN A 60 -17.79 13.76 9.40
C GLN A 60 -16.58 13.28 10.19
N LEU A 61 -15.37 13.43 9.65
CA LEU A 61 -14.13 13.07 10.32
C LEU A 61 -13.83 13.98 11.52
N ASP A 62 -14.07 15.30 11.40
CA ASP A 62 -13.95 16.24 12.50
C ASP A 62 -15.00 15.96 13.60
N GLN A 63 -16.23 15.61 13.21
CA GLN A 63 -17.26 15.15 14.14
C GLN A 63 -16.85 13.86 14.85
N ALA A 64 -16.32 12.87 14.11
CA ALA A 64 -15.82 11.62 14.69
C ALA A 64 -14.68 11.88 15.68
N ASN A 65 -13.76 12.79 15.36
CA ASN A 65 -12.68 13.17 16.27
C ASN A 65 -13.21 13.83 17.54
N THR A 66 -14.13 14.79 17.39
CA THR A 66 -14.80 15.46 18.53
C THR A 66 -15.53 14.46 19.41
N ARG A 67 -16.28 13.53 18.81
CA ARG A 67 -16.97 12.45 19.53
C ARG A 67 -15.99 11.53 20.25
N ARG A 68 -14.88 11.15 19.64
CA ARG A 68 -13.86 10.31 20.27
C ARG A 68 -13.34 10.97 21.55
N THR A 69 -13.02 12.27 21.50
CA THR A 69 -12.58 13.03 22.69
C THR A 69 -13.67 13.11 23.75
N ALA A 70 -14.93 13.38 23.36
CA ALA A 70 -16.06 13.42 24.29
C ALA A 70 -16.29 12.06 24.98
N ILE A 71 -16.34 10.98 24.21
CA ILE A 71 -16.47 9.60 24.71
C ILE A 71 -15.36 9.28 25.71
N GLN A 72 -14.12 9.67 25.41
CA GLN A 72 -13.00 9.45 26.32
C GLN A 72 -13.19 10.22 27.63
N ALA A 73 -13.60 11.49 27.57
CA ALA A 73 -13.89 12.31 28.75
C ALA A 73 -15.07 11.76 29.58
N GLU A 74 -16.08 11.17 28.93
CA GLU A 74 -17.24 10.55 29.61
C GLU A 74 -16.91 9.20 30.24
N LEU A 75 -16.09 8.38 29.58
CA LEU A 75 -15.72 7.04 30.06
C LEU A 75 -14.64 7.08 31.15
N GLN A 76 -13.70 8.03 31.09
CA GLN A 76 -12.61 8.16 32.06
C GLN A 76 -13.09 8.16 33.53
N PRO A 77 -14.08 9.00 33.94
CA PRO A 77 -14.55 9.00 35.32
C PRO A 77 -15.30 7.72 35.69
N LEU A 78 -16.04 7.10 34.76
CA LEU A 78 -16.76 5.86 35.00
C LEU A 78 -15.80 4.69 35.25
N VAL A 79 -14.76 4.59 34.41
CA VAL A 79 -13.70 3.58 34.57
C VAL A 79 -12.93 3.81 35.87
N THR A 80 -12.65 5.06 36.22
CA THR A 80 -11.98 5.40 37.49
C THR A 80 -12.85 5.05 38.69
N ALA A 81 -14.15 5.38 38.64
CA ALA A 81 -15.11 5.04 39.69
C ALA A 81 -15.22 3.51 39.87
N TYR A 82 -15.28 2.76 38.76
CA TYR A 82 -15.28 1.30 38.78
C TYR A 82 -14.01 0.74 39.43
N GLN A 83 -12.82 1.23 39.05
CA GLN A 83 -11.56 0.79 39.64
C GLN A 83 -11.46 1.11 41.13
N THR A 84 -11.94 2.28 41.56
CA THR A 84 -11.99 2.66 42.97
C THR A 84 -12.96 1.76 43.74
N ALA A 85 -14.15 1.52 43.20
CA ALA A 85 -15.14 0.62 43.81
C ALA A 85 -14.62 -0.81 43.92
N ALA A 86 -13.89 -1.29 42.92
CA ALA A 86 -13.29 -2.63 42.93
C ALA A 86 -12.15 -2.80 43.95
N ARG A 87 -11.50 -1.71 44.37
CA ARG A 87 -10.46 -1.70 45.40
C ARG A 87 -10.99 -1.47 46.81
N ALA A 88 -12.28 -1.15 46.95
CA ALA A 88 -12.87 -0.87 48.25
C ALA A 88 -13.01 -2.16 49.10
N PRO A 89 -12.81 -2.09 50.42
CA PRO A 89 -13.08 -3.20 51.32
C PRO A 89 -14.55 -3.64 51.23
N GLY A 90 -14.81 -4.92 50.98
CA GLY A 90 -16.17 -5.45 50.82
C GLY A 90 -16.76 -5.32 49.41
N ALA A 91 -15.95 -4.96 48.40
CA ALA A 91 -16.37 -4.98 47.00
C ALA A 91 -16.84 -6.39 46.61
N SER A 92 -18.08 -6.48 46.10
CA SER A 92 -18.68 -7.72 45.63
C SER A 92 -19.02 -7.62 44.15
N GLU A 93 -19.01 -8.75 43.45
CA GLU A 93 -19.34 -8.79 42.03
C GLU A 93 -20.76 -8.26 41.74
N ALA A 94 -21.69 -8.46 42.68
CA ALA A 94 -23.04 -7.91 42.61
C ALA A 94 -23.06 -6.36 42.63
N SER A 95 -22.20 -5.72 43.42
CA SER A 95 -22.08 -4.26 43.48
C SER A 95 -21.38 -3.64 42.26
N LEU A 96 -20.49 -4.39 41.60
CA LEU A 96 -19.71 -3.91 40.45
C LEU A 96 -20.39 -4.19 39.11
N ARG A 97 -21.23 -5.23 39.03
CA ARG A 97 -21.94 -5.63 37.81
C ARG A 97 -22.67 -4.50 37.09
N PRO A 98 -23.47 -3.65 37.76
CA PRO A 98 -24.19 -2.56 37.10
C PRO A 98 -23.24 -1.54 36.45
N GLN A 99 -22.13 -1.21 37.13
CA GLN A 99 -21.13 -0.26 36.62
C GLN A 99 -20.39 -0.84 35.43
N ALA A 100 -19.97 -2.11 35.50
CA ALA A 100 -19.33 -2.81 34.40
C ALA A 100 -20.25 -2.87 33.15
N GLN A 101 -21.52 -3.22 33.34
CA GLN A 101 -22.51 -3.26 32.25
C GLN A 101 -22.75 -1.87 31.64
N ALA A 102 -22.83 -0.82 32.45
CA ALA A 102 -22.99 0.55 31.96
C ALA A 102 -21.78 1.00 31.13
N ILE A 103 -20.55 0.72 31.59
CA ILE A 103 -19.32 1.02 30.84
C ILE A 103 -19.30 0.25 29.52
N GLN A 104 -19.57 -1.05 29.55
CA GLN A 104 -19.57 -1.90 28.36
C GLN A 104 -20.60 -1.41 27.32
N THR A 105 -21.83 -1.08 27.77
CA THR A 105 -22.89 -0.56 26.90
C THR A 105 -22.48 0.77 26.26
N LYS A 106 -21.91 1.70 27.04
CA LYS A 106 -21.42 2.98 26.51
C LYS A 106 -20.28 2.79 25.50
N GLN A 107 -19.34 1.87 25.78
CA GLN A 107 -18.26 1.57 24.85
C GLN A 107 -18.78 1.00 23.53
N GLN A 108 -19.76 0.10 23.56
CA GLN A 108 -20.37 -0.45 22.35
C GLN A 108 -21.11 0.62 21.54
N ALA A 109 -21.93 1.46 22.21
CA ALA A 109 -22.62 2.57 21.55
C ALA A 109 -21.64 3.57 20.92
N ALA A 110 -20.58 3.92 21.66
CA ALA A 110 -19.50 4.78 21.17
C ALA A 110 -18.81 4.22 19.92
N GLN A 111 -18.48 2.92 19.91
CA GLN A 111 -17.88 2.28 18.75
C GLN A 111 -18.81 2.30 17.53
N GLN A 112 -20.10 2.04 17.74
CA GLN A 112 -21.11 2.09 16.67
C GLN A 112 -21.28 3.52 16.11
N GLU A 113 -21.32 4.53 16.98
CA GLU A 113 -21.42 5.93 16.55
C GLU A 113 -20.19 6.36 15.75
N LEU A 114 -18.99 6.08 16.26
CA LEU A 114 -17.74 6.39 15.57
C LEU A 114 -17.65 5.66 14.23
N ALA A 115 -18.05 4.39 14.19
CA ALA A 115 -18.10 3.62 12.94
C ALA A 115 -19.03 4.28 11.93
N ARG A 116 -20.26 4.68 12.32
CA ARG A 116 -21.20 5.36 11.40
C ARG A 116 -20.65 6.67 10.85
N LEU A 117 -19.90 7.43 11.66
CA LEU A 117 -19.30 8.68 11.22
C LEU A 117 -18.13 8.49 10.26
N THR A 118 -17.32 7.44 10.44
CA THR A 118 -16.14 7.18 9.60
C THR A 118 -16.43 6.25 8.43
N GLU A 119 -17.51 5.45 8.48
CA GLU A 119 -17.85 4.45 7.46
C GLU A 119 -17.84 5.02 6.03
N PRO A 120 -18.41 6.20 5.73
CA PRO A 120 -18.41 6.73 4.37
C PRO A 120 -16.99 7.00 3.84
N ALA A 121 -16.11 7.52 4.71
CA ALA A 121 -14.70 7.75 4.36
C ALA A 121 -13.96 6.43 4.16
N GLN A 122 -14.14 5.45 5.06
CA GLN A 122 -13.50 4.13 4.94
C GLN A 122 -13.94 3.40 3.66
N ARG A 123 -15.22 3.52 3.28
CA ARG A 123 -15.75 2.96 2.03
C ARG A 123 -15.13 3.64 0.82
N ALA A 124 -14.99 4.97 0.83
CA ALA A 124 -14.34 5.72 -0.23
C ALA A 124 -12.86 5.34 -0.38
N GLU A 125 -12.14 5.20 0.73
CA GLU A 125 -10.74 4.76 0.75
C GLU A 125 -10.59 3.37 0.16
N SER A 126 -11.40 2.42 0.63
CA SER A 126 -11.37 1.03 0.17
C SER A 126 -11.68 0.94 -1.33
N TYR A 127 -12.63 1.74 -1.84
CA TYR A 127 -12.96 1.80 -3.26
C TYR A 127 -11.82 2.38 -4.11
N ALA A 128 -11.15 3.43 -3.64
CA ALA A 128 -10.00 4.00 -4.31
C ALA A 128 -8.83 3.01 -4.35
N ILE A 129 -8.53 2.34 -3.22
CA ILE A 129 -7.50 1.30 -3.15
C ILE A 129 -7.83 0.15 -4.11
N GLU A 130 -9.07 -0.35 -4.12
CA GLU A 130 -9.47 -1.47 -4.99
C GLU A 130 -9.22 -1.17 -6.48
N GLN A 131 -9.54 0.05 -6.92
CA GLN A 131 -9.27 0.50 -8.29
C GLN A 131 -7.76 0.55 -8.61
N ILE A 132 -6.92 0.99 -7.68
CA ILE A 132 -5.46 1.04 -7.88
C ILE A 132 -4.87 -0.38 -7.84
N SER A 133 -5.28 -1.19 -6.87
CA SER A 133 -4.87 -2.58 -6.70
C SER A 133 -5.25 -3.45 -7.90
N ALA A 134 -6.34 -3.15 -8.60
CA ALA A 134 -6.73 -3.83 -9.84
C ALA A 134 -5.68 -3.68 -10.96
N LYS A 135 -4.83 -2.64 -10.93
CA LYS A 135 -3.73 -2.43 -11.89
C LYS A 135 -2.35 -2.80 -11.34
N LEU A 136 -2.26 -3.19 -10.07
CA LEU A 136 -1.00 -3.49 -9.42
C LEU A 136 -0.26 -4.67 -10.06
N SER A 137 -0.97 -5.77 -10.40
CA SER A 137 -0.35 -6.92 -11.05
C SER A 137 0.31 -6.53 -12.39
N ASP A 138 -0.38 -5.73 -13.21
CA ASP A 138 0.12 -5.29 -14.51
C ASP A 138 1.34 -4.35 -14.33
N ALA A 139 1.27 -3.43 -13.36
CA ALA A 139 2.37 -2.53 -13.03
C ALA A 139 3.61 -3.27 -12.52
N VAL A 140 3.43 -4.29 -11.69
CA VAL A 140 4.53 -5.17 -11.22
C VAL A 140 5.16 -5.89 -12.40
N GLN A 141 4.38 -6.49 -13.29
CA GLN A 141 4.92 -7.18 -14.47
C GLN A 141 5.65 -6.22 -15.42
N ALA A 142 5.12 -5.01 -15.63
CA ALA A 142 5.76 -3.99 -16.45
C ALA A 142 7.11 -3.56 -15.85
N ALA A 143 7.16 -3.31 -14.53
CA ALA A 143 8.39 -2.96 -13.84
C ALA A 143 9.44 -4.10 -13.88
N VAL A 144 9.00 -5.35 -13.67
CA VAL A 144 9.85 -6.54 -13.76
C VAL A 144 10.46 -6.69 -15.15
N ARG A 145 9.66 -6.56 -16.22
CA ARG A 145 10.17 -6.61 -17.61
C ARG A 145 11.12 -5.45 -17.90
N ALA A 146 10.77 -4.23 -17.50
CA ALA A 146 11.58 -3.04 -17.74
C ALA A 146 12.92 -3.04 -16.97
N ARG A 147 13.03 -3.83 -15.90
CA ARG A 147 14.24 -3.97 -15.08
C ARG A 147 14.95 -5.31 -15.26
N ASN A 148 14.49 -6.16 -16.18
CA ASN A 148 15.03 -7.50 -16.41
C ASN A 148 15.12 -8.34 -15.12
N VAL A 149 14.09 -8.24 -14.27
CA VAL A 149 14.01 -8.99 -13.01
C VAL A 149 13.50 -10.40 -13.30
N THR A 150 14.22 -11.40 -12.82
CA THR A 150 13.89 -12.83 -12.88
C THR A 150 13.34 -13.36 -11.55
N LEU A 151 13.63 -12.70 -10.43
CA LEU A 151 13.14 -13.04 -9.10
C LEU A 151 12.79 -11.76 -8.34
N LEU A 152 11.52 -11.62 -7.95
CA LEU A 152 11.07 -10.51 -7.12
C LEU A 152 10.82 -11.01 -5.70
N LEU A 153 11.49 -10.40 -4.73
CA LEU A 153 11.36 -10.72 -3.31
C LEU A 153 10.60 -9.60 -2.61
N ARG A 154 9.86 -9.95 -1.55
CA ARG A 154 9.38 -8.94 -0.61
C ARG A 154 10.53 -8.47 0.28
N PRO A 155 10.54 -7.23 0.79
CA PRO A 155 11.63 -6.72 1.61
C PRO A 155 11.88 -7.56 2.87
N GLU A 156 10.83 -8.16 3.44
CA GLU A 156 10.91 -8.98 4.65
C GLU A 156 11.63 -10.32 4.43
N ALA A 157 11.74 -10.77 3.16
CA ALA A 157 12.47 -11.98 2.79
C ALA A 157 13.96 -11.70 2.52
N ALA A 158 14.39 -10.44 2.49
CA ALA A 158 15.77 -10.04 2.23
C ALA A 158 16.44 -9.56 3.52
N LEU A 159 17.54 -10.20 3.92
CA LEU A 159 18.36 -9.73 5.04
C LEU A 159 19.04 -8.38 4.74
N PHE A 160 19.41 -8.19 3.46
CA PHE A 160 20.03 -6.97 2.96
C PHE A 160 19.75 -6.85 1.46
N ALA A 161 19.39 -5.66 1.01
CA ALA A 161 19.30 -5.29 -0.40
C ALA A 161 19.88 -3.89 -0.58
N GLN A 162 20.63 -3.69 -1.66
CA GLN A 162 21.06 -2.33 -2.01
C GLN A 162 19.84 -1.50 -2.48
N PRO A 163 19.81 -0.18 -2.27
CA PRO A 163 18.70 0.66 -2.74
C PRO A 163 18.41 0.53 -4.24
N ALA A 164 19.43 0.25 -5.05
CA ALA A 164 19.28 0.02 -6.49
C ALA A 164 18.54 -1.28 -6.85
N ALA A 165 18.47 -2.25 -5.92
CA ALA A 165 17.70 -3.49 -6.08
C ALA A 165 16.21 -3.31 -5.74
N ASP A 166 15.82 -2.17 -5.15
CA ASP A 166 14.43 -1.85 -4.86
C ASP A 166 13.74 -1.29 -6.12
N ILE A 167 12.78 -2.06 -6.65
CA ILE A 167 11.98 -1.65 -7.81
C ILE A 167 10.61 -1.09 -7.43
N THR A 168 10.31 -0.91 -6.14
CA THR A 168 9.08 -0.26 -5.65
C THR A 168 8.80 1.07 -6.36
N PRO A 169 9.78 1.98 -6.54
CA PRO A 169 9.55 3.23 -7.27
C PRO A 169 9.21 3.00 -8.74
N ALA A 170 9.75 1.95 -9.37
CA ALA A 170 9.41 1.59 -10.74
C ALA A 170 7.97 1.08 -10.84
N ILE A 171 7.51 0.28 -9.87
CA ILE A 171 6.11 -0.17 -9.79
C ILE A 171 5.18 1.03 -9.58
N THR A 172 5.52 1.97 -8.70
CA THR A 172 4.76 3.22 -8.53
C THR A 172 4.69 4.02 -9.83
N ALA A 173 5.79 4.13 -10.58
CA ALA A 173 5.79 4.83 -11.86
C ALA A 173 4.89 4.13 -12.91
N GLU A 174 4.85 2.80 -12.95
CA GLU A 174 3.95 2.05 -13.83
C GLU A 174 2.49 2.15 -13.38
N LEU A 175 2.22 2.18 -12.07
CA LEU A 175 0.90 2.48 -11.52
C LEU A 175 0.42 3.88 -11.93
N ASP A 176 1.26 4.91 -11.79
CA ASP A 176 0.93 6.28 -12.16
C ASP A 176 0.61 6.45 -13.65
N LYS A 177 1.25 5.65 -14.52
CA LYS A 177 0.93 5.61 -15.96
C LYS A 177 -0.41 4.92 -16.23
N SER A 178 -0.67 3.83 -15.52
CA SER A 178 -1.84 2.97 -15.75
C SER A 178 -3.11 3.51 -15.11
N VAL A 179 -2.96 4.20 -13.97
CA VAL A 179 -4.04 4.78 -13.16
C VAL A 179 -3.62 6.19 -12.75
N PRO A 180 -3.86 7.20 -13.59
CA PRO A 180 -3.53 8.59 -13.23
C PRO A 180 -4.47 9.16 -12.16
N SER A 181 -5.70 8.64 -12.07
CA SER A 181 -6.70 9.06 -11.07
C SER A 181 -7.72 7.94 -10.84
N VAL A 182 -8.39 7.96 -9.68
CA VAL A 182 -9.46 7.03 -9.30
C VAL A 182 -10.64 7.80 -8.72
N GLY A 183 -11.83 7.22 -8.81
CA GLY A 183 -13.02 7.77 -8.16
C GLY A 183 -13.05 7.45 -6.67
N ILE A 184 -13.63 8.35 -5.86
CA ILE A 184 -13.79 8.17 -4.41
C ILE A 184 -15.24 7.90 -3.98
N THR A 185 -16.17 7.86 -4.94
CA THR A 185 -17.58 7.57 -4.67
C THR A 185 -17.90 6.13 -5.10
N PRO A 186 -18.02 5.19 -4.15
CA PRO A 186 -18.40 3.83 -4.47
C PRO A 186 -19.85 3.76 -4.98
N PRO A 187 -20.15 2.90 -5.99
CA PRO A 187 -21.52 2.60 -6.40
C PRO A 187 -22.41 2.10 -5.26
N ALA A 188 -23.72 2.28 -5.36
CA ALA A 188 -24.66 1.90 -4.29
C ALA A 188 -24.65 0.38 -3.97
N ASN A 189 -24.41 -0.46 -4.97
CA ASN A 189 -24.29 -1.91 -4.83
C ASN A 189 -22.87 -2.39 -4.50
N TRP A 190 -21.89 -1.48 -4.42
CA TRP A 190 -20.51 -1.85 -4.17
C TRP A 190 -20.27 -2.19 -2.70
N GLN A 191 -19.59 -3.31 -2.48
CA GLN A 191 -19.15 -3.81 -1.18
C GLN A 191 -17.63 -4.07 -1.26
N PRO A 192 -16.85 -3.67 -0.25
CA PRO A 192 -15.41 -3.90 -0.23
C PRO A 192 -15.06 -5.38 -0.45
N GLY A 193 -14.11 -5.66 -1.34
CA GLY A 193 -13.59 -7.02 -1.56
C GLY A 193 -14.41 -7.90 -2.50
N GLN A 194 -15.52 -7.42 -3.04
CA GLN A 194 -16.29 -8.19 -4.04
C GLN A 194 -15.62 -8.27 -5.40
N GLY A 195 -14.74 -7.33 -5.75
CA GLY A 195 -14.06 -7.28 -7.05
C GLY A 195 -13.13 -8.46 -7.34
N GLN A 196 -12.74 -9.25 -6.34
CA GLN A 196 -11.83 -10.39 -6.50
C GLN A 196 -12.52 -11.77 -6.39
N GLY A 197 -13.79 -11.84 -5.97
CA GLY A 197 -14.54 -13.09 -5.82
C GLY A 197 -15.47 -13.44 -6.98
N ALA A 198 -15.89 -12.47 -7.79
CA ALA A 198 -16.89 -12.68 -8.84
C ALA A 198 -16.36 -13.36 -10.12
N ALA A 199 -15.04 -13.52 -10.27
CA ALA A 199 -14.44 -14.20 -11.42
C ALA A 199 -14.31 -15.73 -11.27
N ALA A 200 -14.55 -16.29 -10.07
CA ALA A 200 -14.37 -17.72 -9.79
C ALA A 200 -15.67 -18.54 -9.74
N ALA A 201 -16.84 -17.93 -9.96
CA ALA A 201 -18.13 -18.61 -9.88
C ALA A 201 -18.99 -18.35 -11.14
N GLN A 202 -18.47 -18.67 -12.31
CA GLN A 202 -19.32 -19.06 -13.43
C GLN A 202 -19.48 -20.59 -13.39
N PRO A 203 -20.62 -21.14 -12.92
CA PRO A 203 -20.90 -22.53 -13.17
C PRO A 203 -21.02 -22.70 -14.69
N ALA A 204 -20.09 -23.48 -15.25
CA ALA A 204 -20.15 -23.94 -16.62
C ALA A 204 -21.55 -24.52 -16.89
N GLN A 205 -22.40 -23.75 -17.58
CA GLN A 205 -23.61 -24.26 -18.19
C GLN A 205 -23.18 -25.31 -19.20
N ARG A 206 -23.14 -26.58 -18.74
CA ARG A 206 -23.04 -27.75 -19.60
C ARG A 206 -24.24 -27.70 -20.54
N SER A 207 -23.99 -27.23 -21.75
CA SER A 207 -24.82 -27.46 -22.92
C SER A 207 -24.98 -28.97 -23.08
N ARG A 208 -26.09 -29.51 -22.57
CA ARG A 208 -26.58 -30.84 -22.92
C ARG A 208 -26.97 -30.81 -24.40
N PRO A 209 -26.39 -31.63 -25.28
CA PRO A 209 -26.92 -31.79 -26.62
C PRO A 209 -28.23 -32.59 -26.51
N GLN A 210 -29.34 -31.97 -26.92
CA GLN A 210 -30.54 -32.70 -27.33
C GLN A 210 -30.44 -32.94 -28.84
N GLY A 211 -30.62 -34.20 -29.25
CA GLY A 211 -30.61 -34.66 -30.64
C GLY A 211 -29.34 -35.47 -30.96
N ARG A 212 -29.40 -36.73 -31.41
CA ARG A 212 -30.45 -37.50 -32.10
C ARG A 212 -30.54 -38.92 -31.53
#